data_AF-A0A6I2QZW4-F1
#
_entry.id   AF-A0A6I2QZW4-F1
#
_cell.length_a   1.000
_cell.length_b   1.000
_cell.length_c   1.000
_cell.angle_alpha   90.00
_cell.angle_beta   90.00
_cell.angle_gamma   90.00
#
_symmetry.space_group_name_H-M   'P 1'
#
loop_
_entity.id
_entity.type
_entity.pdbx_description
1 polymer ?
#
loop_
_entity_poly.entity_id
_entity_poly.type
_entity_poly.pdbx_seq_one_letter_code
_entity_poly.pdbx_strand_id
1 'polypeptide(L)'
;MTGLDWRKAPIGLREALSFTRSRVVELDRLLRAAEGVEGCVLLSTCNRTELYLSCASGAEPEPGALLCAAAGLPYAPFAGAFVTCTGEEAARHLMEVAGGLRSQIWGEDQILTQVKGAAAAAREAGTADGVLEILFRNAAAAGKEIKPKVPLTGVPRSAAQSAVERLARDAGGLEGKRALVIGNGEMGRLSAALLHRLGCAVTVTLRTYRHGETVVPAGCAVAPYEERYAAMKGVDLLLSATTSPHYTISARELAAVEDHPRLLADLAIPRDIEPAVGELPGVTLYNVDSLGVDTRREVPAAAAEIVERHLEQMAQWENYRSCLPGLERVKQAVAARVLSTDLDGPEARGLVELAVGRAVDLLSGALKENLTPEELERCARKIEVHTAAKPRWPLPEQRPLRFPLFVNLAGEKAVVVGGGAVACRRAEVLSRFGAEVTVIAPRCKNPPQGIQWEGRPYAPGDLAGAALAVAATDDRAVNRAVGEEAKVQGIPVSVADCPEECTFFFPAVCTGENLVAGVIGRGDDHARTARAARAIRSALEGLE
;
A
#
# COMPACT_ATOMS: atom_id res chain seq x y z
N MET A 1 -4.72 -14.02 -12.86
CA MET A 1 -5.50 -14.05 -14.11
C MET A 1 -5.62 -15.48 -14.58
N THR A 2 -6.77 -15.87 -15.11
CA THR A 2 -6.91 -17.08 -15.93
C THR A 2 -7.55 -16.74 -17.26
N GLY A 3 -7.21 -17.44 -18.33
CA GLY A 3 -7.78 -17.16 -19.64
C GLY A 3 -7.82 -18.36 -20.56
N LEU A 4 -8.83 -18.39 -21.43
CA LEU A 4 -8.90 -19.27 -22.58
C LEU A 4 -8.62 -18.44 -23.82
N ASP A 5 -7.67 -18.90 -24.63
CA ASP A 5 -7.37 -18.29 -25.91
C ASP A 5 -7.38 -19.35 -27.02
N TRP A 6 -7.42 -18.88 -28.27
CA TRP A 6 -7.40 -19.71 -29.47
C TRP A 6 -6.14 -20.59 -29.61
N ARG A 7 -5.04 -20.32 -28.87
CA ARG A 7 -3.79 -21.09 -28.98
C ARG A 7 -3.88 -22.42 -28.22
N LYS A 8 -4.58 -22.44 -27.09
CA LYS A 8 -4.72 -23.65 -26.24
C LYS A 8 -6.12 -24.24 -26.22
N ALA A 9 -7.15 -23.45 -26.47
CA ALA A 9 -8.53 -23.89 -26.33
C ALA A 9 -9.21 -24.08 -27.70
N PRO A 10 -9.74 -25.27 -28.00
CA PRO A 10 -10.54 -25.48 -29.20
C PRO A 10 -11.79 -24.59 -29.19
N ILE A 11 -12.28 -24.24 -30.37
CA ILE A 11 -13.44 -23.34 -30.53
C ILE A 11 -14.64 -23.71 -29.66
N GLY A 12 -14.98 -25.00 -29.53
CA GLY A 12 -16.13 -25.45 -28.73
C GLY A 12 -16.06 -25.07 -27.24
N LEU A 13 -14.86 -25.09 -26.65
CA LEU A 13 -14.67 -24.63 -25.27
C LEU A 13 -14.74 -23.10 -25.16
N ARG A 14 -14.22 -22.38 -26.16
CA ARG A 14 -14.27 -20.91 -26.20
C ARG A 14 -15.70 -20.39 -26.35
N GLU A 15 -16.52 -21.07 -27.16
CA GLU A 15 -17.94 -20.74 -27.33
C GLU A 15 -18.72 -20.85 -26.03
N ALA A 16 -18.49 -21.92 -25.26
CA ALA A 16 -19.17 -22.13 -23.99
C ALA A 16 -18.90 -20.99 -22.98
N LEU A 17 -17.78 -20.29 -23.13
CA LEU A 17 -17.38 -19.16 -22.30
C LEU A 17 -17.39 -17.83 -23.08
N SER A 18 -18.15 -17.74 -24.16
CA SER A 18 -18.41 -16.49 -24.88
C SER A 18 -19.68 -15.84 -24.31
N PHE A 19 -19.57 -14.61 -23.82
CA PHE A 19 -20.64 -13.96 -23.09
C PHE A 19 -21.08 -12.64 -23.72
N THR A 20 -22.38 -12.37 -23.63
CA THR A 20 -22.91 -11.05 -23.95
C THR A 20 -22.50 -10.04 -22.86
N ARG A 21 -22.51 -8.75 -23.18
CA ARG A 21 -22.15 -7.69 -22.21
C ARG A 21 -23.01 -7.72 -20.94
N SER A 22 -24.30 -8.04 -21.04
CA SER A 22 -25.18 -8.16 -19.87
C SER A 22 -24.81 -9.36 -19.00
N ARG A 23 -24.47 -10.49 -19.62
CA ARG A 23 -24.02 -11.69 -18.91
C ARG A 23 -22.67 -11.48 -18.24
N VAL A 24 -21.74 -10.75 -18.87
CA VAL A 24 -20.44 -10.38 -18.26
C VAL A 24 -20.65 -9.64 -16.94
N VAL A 25 -21.52 -8.62 -16.91
CA VAL A 25 -21.80 -7.84 -15.68
C VAL A 25 -22.42 -8.72 -14.58
N GLU A 26 -23.30 -9.65 -14.95
CA GLU A 26 -23.88 -10.61 -13.99
C GLU A 26 -22.80 -11.52 -13.40
N LEU A 27 -21.92 -12.07 -14.25
CA LEU A 27 -20.83 -12.94 -13.82
C LEU A 27 -19.81 -12.20 -12.94
N ASP A 28 -19.43 -10.98 -13.31
CA ASP A 28 -18.52 -10.15 -12.50
C ASP A 28 -19.05 -9.95 -11.07
N ARG A 29 -20.37 -9.75 -10.91
CA ARG A 29 -21.00 -9.60 -9.58
C ARG A 29 -20.95 -10.90 -8.78
N LEU A 30 -21.23 -12.04 -9.42
CA LEU A 30 -21.16 -13.35 -8.77
C LEU A 30 -19.73 -13.67 -8.35
N LEU A 31 -18.76 -13.42 -9.22
CA LEU A 31 -17.33 -13.65 -8.97
C LEU A 31 -16.79 -12.73 -7.87
N ARG A 32 -17.22 -11.47 -7.83
CA ARG A 32 -16.85 -10.53 -6.75
C ARG A 32 -17.34 -10.97 -5.38
N ALA A 33 -18.45 -11.70 -5.32
CA ALA A 33 -19.04 -12.22 -4.09
C ALA A 33 -18.38 -13.54 -3.61
N ALA A 34 -17.48 -14.13 -4.39
CA ALA A 34 -16.75 -15.32 -3.99
C ALA A 34 -15.76 -15.02 -2.85
N GLU A 35 -15.55 -16.01 -1.99
CA GLU A 35 -14.63 -15.90 -0.85
C GLU A 35 -13.20 -15.59 -1.32
N GLY A 36 -12.54 -14.64 -0.65
CA GLY A 36 -11.16 -14.25 -0.96
C GLY A 36 -10.97 -13.36 -2.19
N VAL A 37 -12.04 -13.05 -2.95
CA VAL A 37 -11.97 -12.12 -4.08
C VAL A 37 -12.20 -10.69 -3.57
N GLU A 38 -11.31 -9.76 -3.93
CA GLU A 38 -11.41 -8.32 -3.64
C GLU A 38 -11.78 -7.48 -4.86
N GLY A 39 -11.52 -8.00 -6.07
CA GLY A 39 -11.88 -7.35 -7.33
C GLY A 39 -11.98 -8.37 -8.46
N CYS A 40 -12.84 -8.08 -9.45
CA CYS A 40 -13.08 -8.91 -10.62
C CYS A 40 -13.28 -8.07 -11.89
N VAL A 41 -12.59 -8.46 -12.97
CA VAL A 41 -12.84 -7.97 -14.34
C VAL A 41 -12.82 -9.15 -15.31
N LEU A 42 -13.93 -9.39 -16.01
CA LEU A 42 -14.04 -10.38 -17.07
C LEU A 42 -13.92 -9.73 -18.46
N LEU A 43 -12.86 -10.08 -19.19
CA LEU A 43 -12.64 -9.70 -20.58
C LEU A 43 -13.11 -10.84 -21.49
N SER A 44 -14.29 -10.69 -22.09
CA SER A 44 -14.83 -11.64 -23.08
C SER A 44 -14.83 -11.01 -24.47
N THR A 45 -14.17 -11.66 -25.42
CA THR A 45 -14.11 -11.29 -26.83
C THR A 45 -14.39 -12.53 -27.70
N CYS A 46 -14.39 -12.38 -29.03
CA CYS A 46 -14.52 -13.53 -29.93
C CYS A 46 -13.36 -14.53 -29.78
N ASN A 47 -12.14 -14.06 -29.47
CA ASN A 47 -10.94 -14.90 -29.51
C ASN A 47 -10.37 -15.26 -28.14
N ARG A 48 -10.90 -14.66 -27.06
CA ARG A 48 -10.44 -14.92 -25.69
C ARG A 48 -11.55 -14.66 -24.67
N THR A 49 -11.51 -15.42 -23.59
CA THR A 49 -12.21 -15.10 -22.35
C THR A 49 -11.20 -15.16 -21.22
N GLU A 50 -10.94 -14.01 -20.59
CA GLU A 50 -9.93 -13.84 -19.55
C GLU A 50 -10.57 -13.23 -18.30
N LEU A 51 -10.32 -13.87 -17.16
CA LEU A 51 -10.75 -13.44 -15.84
C LEU A 51 -9.56 -12.91 -15.06
N TYR A 52 -9.66 -11.64 -14.65
CA TYR A 52 -8.70 -10.96 -13.80
C TYR A 52 -9.29 -10.81 -12.40
N LEU A 53 -8.60 -11.35 -11.40
CA LEU A 53 -9.00 -11.28 -10.00
C LEU A 53 -7.93 -10.55 -9.21
N SER A 54 -8.39 -9.65 -8.33
CA SER A 54 -7.63 -9.17 -7.17
C SER A 54 -8.12 -9.95 -5.96
N CYS A 55 -7.21 -10.49 -5.16
CA CYS A 55 -7.52 -11.44 -4.08
C CYS A 55 -6.92 -10.95 -2.76
N ALA A 56 -7.60 -11.27 -1.66
CA ALA A 56 -7.12 -10.98 -0.31
C ALA A 56 -5.79 -11.72 -0.04
N SER A 57 -4.98 -11.17 0.86
CA SER A 57 -3.70 -11.78 1.24
C SER A 57 -3.92 -13.21 1.78
N GLY A 58 -3.23 -14.19 1.20
CA GLY A 58 -3.35 -15.62 1.56
C GLY A 58 -4.53 -16.36 0.92
N ALA A 59 -5.38 -15.67 0.14
CA ALA A 59 -6.41 -16.34 -0.66
C ALA A 59 -5.80 -16.87 -1.97
N GLU A 60 -5.99 -18.15 -2.24
CA GLU A 60 -5.56 -18.82 -3.48
C GLU A 60 -6.77 -19.38 -4.23
N PRO A 61 -7.66 -18.52 -4.76
CA PRO A 61 -8.79 -19.02 -5.54
C PRO A 61 -8.30 -19.71 -6.81
N GLU A 62 -8.97 -20.79 -7.22
CA GLU A 62 -8.78 -21.40 -8.53
C GLU A 62 -9.64 -20.66 -9.58
N PRO A 63 -9.09 -19.71 -10.35
CA PRO A 63 -9.93 -18.75 -11.07
C PRO A 63 -10.72 -19.41 -12.21
N GLY A 64 -10.17 -20.47 -12.81
CA GLY A 64 -10.83 -21.23 -13.87
C GLY A 64 -12.06 -21.96 -13.35
N ALA A 65 -11.93 -22.60 -12.18
CA ALA A 65 -13.06 -23.26 -11.51
C ALA A 65 -14.12 -22.25 -11.09
N LEU A 66 -13.74 -21.09 -10.56
CA LEU A 66 -14.66 -20.01 -10.22
C LEU A 66 -15.44 -19.51 -11.45
N LEU A 67 -14.76 -19.29 -12.58
CA LEU A 67 -15.41 -18.86 -13.82
C LEU A 67 -16.43 -19.90 -14.32
N CYS A 68 -16.03 -21.18 -14.36
CA CYS A 68 -16.92 -22.27 -14.75
C CYS A 68 -18.13 -22.39 -13.81
N ALA A 69 -17.91 -22.31 -12.50
CA ALA A 69 -18.98 -22.35 -11.51
C ALA A 69 -19.96 -21.18 -11.67
N ALA A 70 -19.45 -19.94 -11.83
CA ALA A 70 -20.28 -18.77 -12.07
C ALA A 70 -21.05 -18.87 -13.40
N ALA A 71 -20.45 -19.45 -14.44
CA ALA A 71 -21.08 -19.68 -15.73
C ALA A 71 -22.08 -20.85 -15.73
N GLY A 72 -22.12 -21.68 -14.69
CA GLY A 72 -22.95 -22.89 -14.62
C GLY A 72 -22.43 -24.05 -15.47
N LEU A 73 -21.11 -24.12 -15.67
CA LEU A 73 -20.43 -25.12 -16.49
C LEU A 73 -19.56 -26.06 -15.64
N PRO A 74 -19.43 -27.35 -16.02
CA PRO A 74 -18.49 -28.25 -15.37
C PRO A 74 -17.05 -27.82 -15.70
N TYR A 75 -16.14 -27.88 -14.71
CA TYR A 75 -14.74 -27.48 -14.89
C TYR A 75 -13.88 -28.53 -15.61
N ALA A 76 -14.20 -29.82 -15.46
CA ALA A 76 -13.37 -30.92 -15.99
C ALA A 76 -12.99 -30.80 -17.48
N PRO A 77 -13.89 -30.37 -18.41
CA PRO A 77 -13.52 -30.16 -19.81
C PRO A 77 -12.49 -29.04 -20.05
N PHE A 78 -12.31 -28.13 -19.08
CA PHE A 78 -11.47 -26.94 -19.21
C PHE A 78 -10.13 -27.04 -18.45
N ALA A 79 -9.92 -28.06 -17.61
CA ALA A 79 -8.78 -28.16 -16.71
C ALA A 79 -7.39 -28.05 -17.40
N GLY A 80 -7.29 -28.43 -18.68
CA GLY A 80 -6.06 -28.29 -19.48
C GLY A 80 -6.07 -27.13 -20.49
N ALA A 81 -7.18 -26.41 -20.61
CA ALA A 81 -7.38 -25.38 -21.62
C ALA A 81 -7.07 -23.96 -21.10
N PHE A 82 -7.19 -23.73 -19.79
CA PHE A 82 -6.89 -22.45 -19.17
C PHE A 82 -5.38 -22.17 -19.10
N VAL A 83 -5.01 -20.92 -19.33
CA VAL A 83 -3.70 -20.34 -18.99
C VAL A 83 -3.87 -19.49 -17.75
N THR A 84 -3.13 -19.79 -16.69
CA THR A 84 -3.19 -19.03 -15.44
C THR A 84 -1.83 -18.38 -15.18
N CYS A 85 -1.85 -17.09 -14.83
CA CYS A 85 -0.68 -16.31 -14.45
C CYS A 85 -1.00 -15.38 -13.27
N THR A 86 0.02 -14.98 -12.52
CA THR A 86 -0.09 -14.23 -11.27
C THR A 86 0.90 -13.07 -11.24
N GLY A 87 0.59 -12.02 -10.46
CA GLY A 87 1.49 -10.88 -10.29
C GLY A 87 1.90 -10.21 -11.61
N GLU A 88 3.20 -9.96 -11.75
CA GLU A 88 3.78 -9.30 -12.92
C GLU A 88 3.42 -10.00 -14.25
N GLU A 89 3.42 -11.33 -14.30
CA GLU A 89 3.08 -12.07 -15.52
C GLU A 89 1.63 -11.83 -15.99
N ALA A 90 0.70 -11.63 -15.05
CA ALA A 90 -0.68 -11.26 -15.39
C ALA A 90 -0.78 -9.83 -15.90
N ALA A 91 0.00 -8.91 -15.31
CA ALA A 91 0.07 -7.53 -15.76
C ALA A 91 0.67 -7.43 -17.17
N ARG A 92 1.79 -8.14 -17.40
CA ARG A 92 2.49 -8.26 -18.67
C ARG A 92 1.58 -8.77 -19.75
N HIS A 93 0.89 -9.89 -19.49
CA HIS A 93 -0.07 -10.45 -20.43
C HIS A 93 -1.16 -9.44 -20.82
N LEU A 94 -1.76 -8.74 -19.85
CA LEU A 94 -2.79 -7.75 -20.16
C LEU A 94 -2.25 -6.58 -20.99
N MET A 95 -1.04 -6.10 -20.70
CA MET A 95 -0.38 -5.05 -21.50
C MET A 95 -0.13 -5.51 -22.94
N GLU A 96 0.32 -6.75 -23.13
CA GLU A 96 0.52 -7.35 -24.44
C GLU A 96 -0.79 -7.57 -25.20
N VAL A 97 -1.87 -7.95 -24.50
CA VAL A 97 -3.23 -8.04 -25.06
C VAL A 97 -3.73 -6.67 -25.49
N ALA A 98 -3.60 -5.65 -24.64
CA ALA A 98 -4.00 -4.28 -24.95
C ALA A 98 -3.20 -3.68 -26.11
N GLY A 99 -1.92 -4.07 -26.25
CA GLY A 99 -1.07 -3.72 -27.40
C GLY A 99 -1.34 -4.54 -28.67
N GLY A 100 -2.23 -5.53 -28.63
CA GLY A 100 -2.56 -6.39 -29.77
C GLY A 100 -1.48 -7.41 -30.13
N LEU A 101 -0.45 -7.57 -29.31
CA LEU A 101 0.68 -8.49 -29.52
C LEU A 101 0.26 -9.95 -29.38
N ARG A 102 -0.75 -10.19 -28.54
CA ARG A 102 -1.36 -11.51 -28.30
C ARG A 102 -2.61 -11.76 -29.15
N SER A 103 -3.01 -10.82 -30.02
CA SER A 103 -4.15 -10.98 -30.91
C SER A 103 -3.83 -11.93 -32.07
N GLN A 104 -4.83 -12.68 -32.52
CA GLN A 104 -4.71 -13.53 -33.72
C GLN A 104 -4.43 -12.67 -34.97
N ILE A 105 -5.00 -11.47 -35.02
CA ILE A 105 -4.78 -10.46 -36.06
C ILE A 105 -4.02 -9.30 -35.41
N TRP A 106 -2.75 -9.14 -35.77
CA TRP A 106 -1.94 -8.00 -35.35
C TRP A 106 -2.50 -6.69 -35.94
N GLY A 107 -2.60 -5.65 -35.10
CA GLY A 107 -3.12 -4.34 -35.52
C GLY A 107 -4.65 -4.23 -35.56
N GLU A 108 -5.39 -5.19 -35.00
CA GLU A 108 -6.83 -5.04 -34.79
C GLU A 108 -7.12 -3.95 -33.75
N ASP A 109 -7.76 -2.85 -34.18
CA ASP A 109 -8.09 -1.69 -33.34
C ASP A 109 -9.14 -2.00 -32.26
N GLN A 110 -9.81 -3.14 -32.36
CA GLN A 110 -10.90 -3.51 -31.47
C GLN A 110 -10.42 -3.98 -30.09
N ILE A 111 -9.25 -4.64 -29.96
CA ILE A 111 -8.85 -5.24 -28.67
C ILE A 111 -8.59 -4.20 -27.58
N LEU A 112 -7.91 -3.10 -27.89
CA LEU A 112 -7.69 -2.00 -26.95
C LEU A 112 -9.01 -1.38 -26.48
N THR A 113 -9.99 -1.30 -27.39
CA THR A 113 -11.33 -0.79 -27.08
C THR A 113 -12.11 -1.78 -26.21
N GLN A 114 -11.98 -3.09 -26.46
CA GLN A 114 -12.57 -4.15 -25.65
C GLN A 114 -11.97 -4.18 -24.23
N VAL A 115 -10.66 -4.04 -24.08
CA VAL A 115 -9.98 -3.94 -22.76
C VAL A 115 -10.52 -2.76 -21.95
N LYS A 116 -10.64 -1.58 -22.58
CA LYS A 116 -11.24 -0.40 -21.93
C LYS A 116 -12.72 -0.63 -21.60
N GLY A 117 -13.45 -1.29 -22.49
CA GLY A 117 -14.86 -1.62 -22.31
C GLY A 117 -15.09 -2.57 -21.13
N ALA A 118 -14.25 -3.59 -20.97
CA ALA A 118 -14.30 -4.51 -19.84
C ALA A 118 -14.02 -3.79 -18.51
N ALA A 119 -12.97 -2.95 -18.46
CA ALA A 119 -12.67 -2.14 -17.29
C ALA A 119 -13.82 -1.17 -16.93
N ALA A 120 -14.42 -0.52 -17.94
CA ALA A 120 -15.55 0.38 -17.72
C ALA A 120 -16.78 -0.38 -17.20
N ALA A 121 -17.09 -1.54 -17.76
CA ALA A 121 -18.22 -2.37 -17.32
C ALA A 121 -18.04 -2.86 -15.87
N ALA A 122 -16.85 -3.32 -15.50
CA ALA A 122 -16.55 -3.75 -14.14
C ALA A 122 -16.61 -2.58 -13.13
N ARG A 123 -16.16 -1.38 -13.52
CA ARG A 123 -16.30 -0.17 -12.71
C ARG A 123 -17.76 0.22 -12.51
N GLU A 124 -18.56 0.24 -13.57
CA GLU A 124 -20.01 0.51 -13.50
C GLU A 124 -20.74 -0.52 -12.64
N ALA A 125 -20.27 -1.77 -12.64
CA ALA A 125 -20.82 -2.85 -11.82
C ALA A 125 -20.34 -2.82 -10.35
N GLY A 126 -19.33 -2.02 -10.02
CA GLY A 126 -18.71 -1.98 -8.68
C GLY A 126 -17.88 -3.23 -8.35
N THR A 127 -17.40 -3.95 -9.37
CA THR A 127 -16.68 -5.22 -9.20
C THR A 127 -15.17 -5.08 -9.31
N ALA A 128 -14.68 -4.03 -9.99
CA ALA A 128 -13.25 -3.70 -10.02
C ALA A 128 -12.82 -3.00 -8.71
N ASP A 129 -11.70 -3.42 -8.14
CA ASP A 129 -11.04 -2.74 -7.04
C ASP A 129 -9.98 -1.75 -7.53
N GLY A 130 -9.37 -1.00 -6.61
CA GLY A 130 -8.34 -0.02 -6.97
C GLY A 130 -7.12 -0.62 -7.67
N VAL A 131 -6.78 -1.88 -7.38
CA VAL A 131 -5.67 -2.58 -8.04
C VAL A 131 -6.02 -2.85 -9.51
N LEU A 132 -7.18 -3.45 -9.78
CA LEU A 132 -7.61 -3.76 -11.15
C LEU A 132 -7.87 -2.50 -11.97
N GLU A 133 -8.41 -1.44 -11.37
CA GLU A 133 -8.58 -0.15 -12.07
C GLU A 133 -7.24 0.41 -12.58
N ILE A 134 -6.19 0.32 -11.75
CA ILE A 134 -4.87 0.83 -12.09
C ILE A 134 -4.20 -0.08 -13.12
N LEU A 135 -4.29 -1.40 -12.95
CA LEU A 135 -3.78 -2.38 -13.90
C LEU A 135 -4.38 -2.17 -15.30
N PHE A 136 -5.71 -2.13 -15.43
CA PHE A 136 -6.37 -1.97 -16.73
C PHE A 136 -6.11 -0.59 -17.35
N ARG A 137 -6.04 0.47 -16.54
CA ARG A 137 -5.67 1.80 -17.02
C ARG A 137 -4.24 1.82 -17.56
N ASN A 138 -3.31 1.19 -16.84
CA ASN A 138 -1.91 1.11 -17.24
C ASN A 138 -1.74 0.27 -18.52
N ALA A 139 -2.42 -0.88 -18.61
CA ALA A 139 -2.45 -1.68 -19.83
C ALA A 139 -3.05 -0.93 -21.03
N ALA A 140 -4.13 -0.18 -20.83
CA ALA A 140 -4.69 0.67 -21.88
C ALA A 140 -3.75 1.81 -22.28
N ALA A 141 -2.89 2.32 -21.38
CA ALA A 141 -1.86 3.29 -21.70
C ALA A 141 -0.72 2.65 -22.52
N ALA A 142 -0.23 1.49 -22.09
CA ALA A 142 0.76 0.71 -22.83
C ALA A 142 0.28 0.41 -24.26
N GLY A 143 -0.95 -0.07 -24.44
CA GLY A 143 -1.51 -0.33 -25.77
C GLY A 143 -1.63 0.93 -26.65
N LYS A 144 -1.96 2.09 -26.07
CA LYS A 144 -1.96 3.38 -26.80
C LYS A 144 -0.57 3.81 -27.24
N GLU A 145 0.46 3.46 -26.48
CA GLU A 145 1.85 3.83 -26.78
C GLU A 145 2.51 2.87 -27.79
N ILE A 146 2.25 1.56 -27.66
CA ILE A 146 2.74 0.53 -28.59
C ILE A 146 2.23 0.82 -30.01
N LYS A 147 0.94 1.13 -30.15
CA LYS A 147 0.26 1.26 -31.44
C LYS A 147 0.96 2.18 -32.47
N PRO A 148 1.30 3.44 -32.16
CA PRO A 148 1.98 4.32 -33.12
C PRO A 148 3.48 4.02 -33.29
N LYS A 149 4.14 3.47 -32.26
CA LYS A 149 5.61 3.27 -32.24
C LYS A 149 6.05 1.94 -32.85
N VAL A 150 5.18 0.94 -32.74
CA VAL A 150 5.42 -0.41 -33.22
C VAL A 150 4.43 -0.64 -34.36
N PRO A 151 4.81 -0.31 -35.60
CA PRO A 151 4.00 -0.68 -36.75
C PRO A 151 3.95 -2.20 -36.78
N LEU A 152 2.84 -2.75 -36.29
CA LEU A 152 2.51 -4.17 -36.42
C LEU A 152 2.09 -4.43 -37.88
N THR A 153 2.96 -4.07 -38.82
CA THR A 153 2.76 -4.15 -40.27
C THR A 153 3.49 -5.37 -40.80
N GLY A 154 2.90 -6.55 -40.62
CA GLY A 154 2.75 -7.46 -41.76
C GLY A 154 1.39 -7.14 -42.38
N VAL A 155 1.20 -7.29 -43.70
CA VAL A 155 -0.14 -7.10 -44.33
C VAL A 155 -1.17 -7.75 -43.40
N PRO A 156 -2.11 -6.99 -42.81
CA PRO A 156 -3.04 -7.53 -41.84
C PRO A 156 -3.92 -8.52 -42.59
N ARG A 157 -3.56 -9.81 -42.54
CA ARG A 157 -4.46 -10.89 -42.91
C ARG A 157 -5.53 -10.93 -41.82
N SER A 158 -6.51 -10.05 -41.95
CA SER A 158 -7.75 -10.13 -41.20
C SER A 158 -8.35 -11.53 -41.41
N ALA A 159 -9.13 -12.03 -40.45
CA ALA A 159 -9.79 -13.33 -40.62
C ALA A 159 -10.66 -13.35 -41.90
N ALA A 160 -11.26 -12.20 -42.27
CA ALA A 160 -11.97 -12.01 -43.54
C ALA A 160 -11.05 -12.22 -44.75
N GLN A 161 -9.86 -11.63 -44.75
CA GLN A 161 -8.90 -11.82 -45.85
C GLN A 161 -8.39 -13.26 -45.92
N SER A 162 -8.03 -13.88 -44.80
CA SER A 162 -7.61 -15.29 -44.77
C SER A 162 -8.72 -16.22 -45.26
N ALA A 163 -9.98 -15.94 -44.88
CA ALA A 163 -11.15 -16.67 -45.36
C ALA A 163 -11.30 -16.54 -46.88
N VAL A 164 -11.26 -15.32 -47.41
CA VAL A 164 -11.40 -15.07 -48.85
C VAL A 164 -10.26 -15.69 -49.65
N GLU A 165 -9.01 -15.58 -49.19
CA GLU A 165 -7.85 -16.23 -49.84
C GLU A 165 -7.94 -17.76 -49.82
N ARG A 166 -8.47 -18.34 -48.73
CA ARG A 166 -8.71 -19.78 -48.64
C ARG A 166 -9.82 -20.22 -49.58
N LEU A 167 -10.98 -19.55 -49.54
CA LEU A 167 -12.11 -19.81 -50.43
C LEU A 167 -11.72 -19.66 -51.90
N ALA A 168 -10.93 -18.64 -52.26
CA ALA A 168 -10.44 -18.44 -53.62
C ALA A 168 -9.56 -19.58 -54.11
N ARG A 169 -8.66 -20.09 -53.26
CA ARG A 169 -7.79 -21.23 -53.61
C ARG A 169 -8.61 -22.49 -53.84
N ASP A 170 -9.52 -22.81 -52.93
CA ASP A 170 -10.27 -24.06 -52.99
C ASP A 170 -11.39 -24.04 -54.04
N ALA A 171 -11.88 -22.85 -54.41
CA ALA A 171 -12.80 -22.65 -55.52
C ALA A 171 -12.12 -22.67 -56.90
N GLY A 172 -10.77 -22.63 -56.96
CA GLY A 172 -10.02 -22.49 -58.22
C GLY A 172 -10.12 -21.09 -58.85
N GLY A 173 -10.37 -20.06 -58.04
CA GLY A 173 -10.69 -18.70 -58.47
C GLY A 173 -12.10 -18.27 -58.07
N LEU A 174 -12.33 -16.95 -58.00
CA LEU A 174 -13.61 -16.36 -57.59
C LEU A 174 -14.34 -15.60 -58.72
N GLU A 175 -13.71 -15.47 -59.88
CA GLU A 175 -14.27 -14.72 -61.00
C GLU A 175 -15.52 -15.42 -61.54
N GLY A 176 -16.64 -14.67 -61.60
CA GLY A 176 -17.94 -15.19 -62.05
C GLY A 176 -18.66 -16.10 -61.05
N LYS A 177 -18.07 -16.38 -59.88
CA LYS A 177 -18.70 -17.15 -58.80
C LYS A 177 -19.74 -16.34 -58.06
N ARG A 178 -20.72 -17.01 -57.44
CA ARG A 178 -21.74 -16.39 -56.59
C ARG A 178 -21.42 -16.61 -55.12
N ALA A 179 -21.39 -15.55 -54.33
CA ALA A 179 -21.16 -15.62 -52.89
C ALA A 179 -22.30 -14.98 -52.10
N LEU A 180 -22.70 -15.64 -51.01
CA LEU A 180 -23.61 -15.09 -50.00
C LEU A 180 -22.83 -14.75 -48.74
N VAL A 181 -22.99 -13.53 -48.24
CA VAL A 181 -22.41 -13.06 -46.98
C VAL A 181 -23.52 -12.83 -45.96
N ILE A 182 -23.48 -13.58 -44.87
CA ILE A 182 -24.41 -13.44 -43.75
C ILE A 182 -23.79 -12.56 -42.68
N GLY A 183 -24.45 -11.42 -42.42
CA GLY A 183 -24.00 -10.40 -41.48
C GLY A 183 -23.44 -9.16 -42.17
N ASN A 184 -23.94 -7.98 -41.77
CA ASN A 184 -23.50 -6.67 -42.30
C ASN A 184 -22.68 -5.86 -41.28
N GLY A 185 -21.97 -6.56 -40.38
CA GLY A 185 -21.00 -5.94 -39.48
C GLY A 185 -19.73 -5.52 -40.22
N GLU A 186 -18.73 -5.02 -39.49
CA GLU A 186 -17.43 -4.66 -40.04
C GLU A 186 -16.78 -5.81 -40.83
N MET A 187 -16.73 -7.01 -40.24
CA MET A 187 -16.18 -8.21 -40.88
C MET A 187 -16.97 -8.67 -42.10
N GLY A 188 -18.30 -8.67 -42.04
CA GLY A 188 -19.15 -9.02 -43.18
C GLY A 188 -18.96 -8.07 -44.37
N ARG A 189 -18.89 -6.75 -44.10
CA ARG A 189 -18.65 -5.73 -45.14
C ARG A 189 -17.27 -5.87 -45.77
N LEU A 190 -16.24 -6.12 -44.96
CA LEU A 190 -14.88 -6.35 -45.45
C LEU A 190 -14.81 -7.62 -46.32
N SER A 191 -15.39 -8.73 -45.87
CA SER A 191 -15.47 -9.97 -46.64
C SER A 191 -16.17 -9.77 -47.98
N ALA A 192 -17.32 -9.09 -47.98
CA ALA A 192 -18.08 -8.79 -49.20
C ALA A 192 -17.26 -7.93 -50.19
N ALA A 193 -16.59 -6.89 -49.71
CA ALA A 193 -15.73 -6.04 -50.55
C ALA A 193 -14.55 -6.82 -51.15
N LEU A 194 -13.92 -7.71 -50.38
CA LEU A 194 -12.80 -8.54 -50.83
C LEU A 194 -13.23 -9.56 -51.88
N LEU A 195 -14.36 -10.25 -51.67
CA LEU A 195 -14.95 -11.18 -52.64
C LEU A 195 -15.31 -10.47 -53.94
N HIS A 196 -15.94 -9.30 -53.86
CA HIS A 196 -16.32 -8.51 -55.03
C HIS A 196 -15.11 -8.06 -55.83
N ARG A 197 -14.05 -7.59 -55.16
CA ARG A 197 -12.78 -7.19 -55.80
C ARG A 197 -12.10 -8.34 -56.57
N LEU A 198 -12.36 -9.59 -56.18
CA LEU A 198 -11.86 -10.78 -56.86
C LEU A 198 -12.81 -11.32 -57.95
N GLY A 199 -13.82 -10.53 -58.35
CA GLY A 199 -14.72 -10.85 -59.46
C GLY A 199 -15.94 -11.69 -59.08
N CYS A 200 -16.24 -11.83 -57.79
CA CYS A 200 -17.39 -12.59 -57.30
C CYS A 200 -18.68 -11.75 -57.33
N ALA A 201 -19.80 -12.35 -57.72
CA ALA A 201 -21.14 -11.78 -57.56
C ALA A 201 -21.61 -11.98 -56.11
N VAL A 202 -21.54 -10.91 -55.31
CA VAL A 202 -21.76 -10.98 -53.86
C VAL A 202 -23.16 -10.50 -53.49
N THR A 203 -23.86 -11.27 -52.67
CA THR A 203 -25.11 -10.87 -52.00
C THR A 203 -24.88 -10.79 -50.50
N VAL A 204 -25.31 -9.72 -49.84
CA VAL A 204 -25.18 -9.51 -48.38
C VAL A 204 -26.56 -9.55 -47.73
N THR A 205 -26.71 -10.33 -46.66
CA THR A 205 -27.98 -10.37 -45.92
C THR A 205 -28.12 -9.19 -44.97
N LEU A 206 -29.30 -8.56 -44.92
CA LEU A 206 -29.62 -7.46 -44.01
C LEU A 206 -30.79 -7.84 -43.09
N ARG A 207 -30.72 -7.45 -41.81
CA ARG A 207 -31.87 -7.52 -40.89
C ARG A 207 -32.59 -6.19 -40.89
N THR A 208 -33.91 -6.22 -40.97
CA THR A 208 -34.80 -5.05 -41.11
C THR A 208 -34.83 -4.13 -39.88
N TYR A 209 -34.30 -4.56 -38.73
CA TYR A 209 -34.57 -3.96 -37.41
C TYR A 209 -33.42 -3.21 -36.72
N ARG A 210 -32.35 -2.76 -37.40
CA ARG A 210 -31.28 -1.96 -36.73
C ARG A 210 -31.34 -0.46 -37.05
N HIS A 211 -31.34 0.36 -35.99
CA HIS A 211 -31.26 1.83 -35.98
C HIS A 211 -29.85 2.36 -36.33
N GLY A 212 -29.25 1.89 -37.42
CA GLY A 212 -27.95 2.38 -37.88
C GLY A 212 -27.88 2.50 -39.40
N GLU A 213 -27.04 3.39 -39.90
CA GLU A 213 -26.77 3.49 -41.34
C GLU A 213 -26.32 2.13 -41.87
N THR A 214 -27.15 1.55 -42.74
CA THR A 214 -26.83 0.29 -43.39
C THR A 214 -25.89 0.58 -44.55
N VAL A 215 -24.59 0.48 -44.29
CA VAL A 215 -23.57 0.58 -45.35
C VAL A 215 -23.44 -0.78 -46.01
N VAL A 216 -23.63 -0.85 -47.32
CA VAL A 216 -23.37 -2.03 -48.15
C VAL A 216 -22.23 -1.68 -49.10
N PRO A 217 -21.21 -2.54 -49.26
CA PRO A 217 -20.13 -2.28 -50.20
C PRO A 217 -20.65 -2.10 -51.63
N ALA A 218 -20.04 -1.18 -52.38
CA ALA A 218 -20.42 -0.92 -53.77
C ALA A 218 -20.29 -2.21 -54.60
N GLY A 219 -21.29 -2.47 -55.46
CA GLY A 219 -21.32 -3.64 -56.34
C GLY A 219 -21.86 -4.93 -55.70
N CYS A 220 -22.23 -4.91 -54.42
CA CYS A 220 -22.88 -6.05 -53.76
C CYS A 220 -24.41 -5.94 -53.81
N ALA A 221 -25.09 -7.05 -54.09
CA ALA A 221 -26.54 -7.17 -53.96
C ALA A 221 -26.94 -7.35 -52.48
N VAL A 222 -28.22 -7.18 -52.19
CA VAL A 222 -28.78 -7.33 -50.83
C VAL A 222 -29.95 -8.31 -50.82
N ALA A 223 -30.07 -9.08 -49.73
CA ALA A 223 -31.21 -9.95 -49.48
C ALA A 223 -31.69 -9.80 -48.03
N PRO A 224 -32.99 -9.96 -47.74
CA PRO A 224 -33.49 -10.05 -46.36
C PRO A 224 -32.86 -11.25 -45.64
N TYR A 225 -32.50 -11.08 -44.36
CA TYR A 225 -31.94 -12.17 -43.54
C TYR A 225 -32.90 -13.35 -43.36
N GLU A 226 -34.20 -13.05 -43.33
CA GLU A 226 -35.28 -14.02 -43.24
C GLU A 226 -35.31 -14.94 -44.47
N GLU A 227 -34.86 -14.44 -45.63
CA GLU A 227 -34.79 -15.16 -46.90
C GLU A 227 -33.43 -15.83 -47.14
N ARG A 228 -32.54 -15.88 -46.14
CA ARG A 228 -31.16 -16.37 -46.30
C ARG A 228 -31.03 -17.74 -46.96
N TYR A 229 -31.92 -18.69 -46.64
CA TYR A 229 -31.90 -20.02 -47.25
C TYR A 229 -32.35 -20.02 -48.71
N ALA A 230 -33.32 -19.18 -49.07
CA ALA A 230 -33.70 -18.99 -50.48
C ALA A 230 -32.56 -18.34 -51.27
N ALA A 231 -31.86 -17.38 -50.65
CA ALA A 231 -30.70 -16.72 -51.24
C ALA A 231 -29.47 -17.65 -51.40
N MET A 232 -29.43 -18.82 -50.74
CA MET A 232 -28.37 -19.81 -50.90
C MET A 232 -28.50 -20.65 -52.18
N LYS A 233 -29.67 -20.65 -52.82
CA LYS A 233 -29.91 -21.48 -54.01
C LYS A 233 -28.98 -21.07 -55.15
N GLY A 234 -28.12 -22.00 -55.58
CA GLY A 234 -27.13 -21.79 -56.63
C GLY A 234 -25.90 -21.00 -56.20
N VAL A 235 -25.76 -20.63 -54.94
CA VAL A 235 -24.58 -19.91 -54.47
C VAL A 235 -23.39 -20.88 -54.40
N ASP A 236 -22.22 -20.46 -54.87
CA ASP A 236 -21.00 -21.28 -54.79
C ASP A 236 -20.39 -21.25 -53.39
N LEU A 237 -20.40 -20.06 -52.76
CA LEU A 237 -19.65 -19.74 -51.54
C LEU A 237 -20.54 -19.08 -50.49
N LEU A 238 -20.42 -19.51 -49.24
CA LEU A 238 -21.10 -18.86 -48.11
C LEU A 238 -20.07 -18.37 -47.09
N LEU A 239 -20.22 -17.13 -46.65
CA LEU A 239 -19.42 -16.58 -45.57
C LEU A 239 -20.35 -16.02 -44.50
N SER A 240 -20.20 -16.46 -43.25
CA SER A 240 -20.96 -15.95 -42.11
C SER A 240 -20.06 -15.16 -41.15
N ALA A 241 -20.53 -14.00 -40.72
CA ALA A 241 -19.84 -13.12 -39.78
C ALA A 241 -20.86 -12.32 -38.96
N THR A 242 -21.75 -13.00 -38.25
CA THR A 242 -22.76 -12.35 -37.42
C THR A 242 -22.34 -12.21 -35.95
N THR A 243 -23.24 -11.64 -35.14
CA THR A 243 -23.13 -11.53 -33.68
C THR A 243 -24.20 -12.38 -32.99
N SER A 244 -24.74 -13.37 -33.71
CA SER A 244 -25.80 -14.25 -33.21
C SER A 244 -25.25 -15.16 -32.11
N PRO A 245 -25.96 -15.32 -30.97
CA PRO A 245 -25.60 -16.32 -29.96
C PRO A 245 -26.07 -17.74 -30.34
N HIS A 246 -26.73 -17.90 -31.49
CA HIS A 246 -27.28 -19.16 -31.98
C HIS A 246 -26.85 -19.42 -33.42
N TYR A 247 -26.84 -20.68 -33.82
CA TYR A 247 -26.64 -21.07 -35.21
C TYR A 247 -27.66 -20.36 -36.10
N THR A 248 -27.15 -19.60 -37.05
CA THR A 248 -27.93 -18.96 -38.10
C THR A 248 -28.23 -19.94 -39.23
N ILE A 249 -27.35 -20.93 -39.43
CA ILE A 249 -27.42 -22.00 -40.42
C ILE A 249 -27.38 -23.36 -39.74
N SER A 250 -28.44 -24.15 -39.92
CA SER A 250 -28.51 -25.53 -39.44
C SER A 250 -28.26 -26.54 -40.57
N ALA A 251 -27.74 -27.71 -40.23
CA ALA A 251 -27.48 -28.78 -41.18
C ALA A 251 -28.77 -29.26 -41.85
N ARG A 252 -29.86 -29.35 -41.08
CA ARG A 252 -31.18 -29.74 -41.58
C ARG A 252 -31.72 -28.77 -42.61
N GLU A 253 -31.66 -27.46 -42.34
CA GLU A 253 -32.21 -26.46 -43.25
C GLU A 253 -31.32 -26.29 -44.49
N LEU A 254 -29.99 -26.32 -44.34
CA LEU A 254 -29.08 -26.24 -45.48
C LEU A 254 -29.23 -27.46 -46.42
N ALA A 255 -29.39 -28.66 -45.88
CA ALA A 255 -29.61 -29.86 -46.68
C ALA A 255 -30.94 -29.84 -47.46
N ALA A 256 -31.92 -29.03 -47.02
CA ALA A 256 -33.18 -28.83 -47.72
C ALA A 256 -33.07 -27.79 -48.86
N VAL A 257 -31.98 -27.01 -48.93
CA VAL A 257 -31.73 -26.08 -50.02
C VAL A 257 -31.19 -26.85 -51.23
N GLU A 258 -31.93 -26.79 -52.33
CA GLU A 258 -31.48 -27.31 -53.62
C GLU A 258 -30.29 -26.48 -54.12
N ASP A 259 -29.23 -27.16 -54.59
CA ASP A 259 -28.01 -26.52 -55.09
C ASP A 259 -27.38 -25.54 -54.07
N HIS A 260 -27.25 -26.01 -52.82
CA HIS A 260 -26.65 -25.25 -51.72
C HIS A 260 -25.13 -25.04 -51.91
N PRO A 261 -24.53 -24.00 -51.29
CA PRO A 261 -23.10 -23.75 -51.37
C PRO A 261 -22.26 -24.90 -50.84
N ARG A 262 -21.08 -25.09 -51.46
CA ARG A 262 -20.14 -26.18 -51.16
C ARG A 262 -18.95 -25.72 -50.33
N LEU A 263 -18.56 -24.45 -50.43
CA LEU A 263 -17.47 -23.88 -49.64
C LEU A 263 -18.04 -22.84 -48.68
N LEU A 264 -17.88 -23.09 -47.39
CA LEU A 264 -18.44 -22.29 -46.32
C LEU A 264 -17.30 -21.76 -45.45
N ALA A 265 -17.39 -20.51 -45.01
CA ALA A 265 -16.50 -19.92 -44.01
C ALA A 265 -17.30 -19.27 -42.88
N ASP A 266 -17.11 -19.75 -41.66
CA ASP A 266 -17.68 -19.20 -40.44
C ASP A 266 -16.63 -18.38 -39.69
N LEU A 267 -16.85 -17.06 -39.65
CA LEU A 267 -16.01 -16.10 -38.95
C LEU A 267 -16.62 -15.64 -37.63
N ALA A 268 -17.76 -16.19 -37.23
CA ALA A 268 -18.45 -15.81 -36.00
C ALA A 268 -17.99 -16.64 -34.80
N ILE A 269 -17.97 -16.00 -33.63
CA ILE A 269 -17.80 -16.66 -32.34
C ILE A 269 -18.81 -16.02 -31.36
N PRO A 270 -19.82 -16.77 -30.87
CA PRO A 270 -20.13 -18.18 -31.18
C PRO A 270 -20.38 -18.48 -32.66
N ARG A 271 -20.17 -19.73 -33.10
CA ARG A 271 -20.33 -20.15 -34.50
C ARG A 271 -21.74 -19.85 -35.00
N ASP A 272 -21.81 -19.32 -36.21
CA ASP A 272 -23.05 -19.11 -36.93
C ASP A 272 -23.53 -20.38 -37.63
N ILE A 273 -22.61 -21.28 -37.98
CA ILE A 273 -22.89 -22.48 -38.76
C ILE A 273 -22.77 -23.70 -37.86
N GLU A 274 -23.84 -24.49 -37.81
CA GLU A 274 -23.88 -25.73 -37.05
C GLU A 274 -22.75 -26.69 -37.51
N PRO A 275 -21.99 -27.31 -36.60
CA PRO A 275 -20.85 -28.17 -36.98
C PRO A 275 -21.21 -29.32 -37.91
N ALA A 276 -22.42 -29.89 -37.75
CA ALA A 276 -22.95 -30.96 -38.58
C ALA A 276 -23.11 -30.56 -40.07
N VAL A 277 -23.10 -29.27 -40.39
CA VAL A 277 -23.06 -28.78 -41.78
C VAL A 277 -21.79 -29.25 -42.49
N GLY A 278 -20.66 -29.31 -41.79
CA GLY A 278 -19.39 -29.80 -42.35
C GLY A 278 -19.40 -31.30 -42.67
N GLU A 279 -20.39 -32.05 -42.17
CA GLU A 279 -20.56 -33.48 -42.43
C GLU A 279 -21.46 -33.74 -43.65
N LEU A 280 -22.11 -32.70 -44.20
CA LEU A 280 -22.94 -32.82 -45.38
C LEU A 280 -22.09 -33.21 -46.61
N PRO A 281 -22.58 -34.12 -47.49
CA PRO A 281 -21.83 -34.55 -48.65
C PRO A 281 -21.40 -33.37 -49.53
N GLY A 282 -20.10 -33.27 -49.84
CA GLY A 282 -19.54 -32.24 -50.71
C GLY A 282 -19.46 -30.84 -50.09
N VAL A 283 -19.75 -30.67 -48.80
CA VAL A 283 -19.59 -29.40 -48.08
C VAL A 283 -18.21 -29.36 -47.42
N THR A 284 -17.53 -28.23 -47.57
CA THR A 284 -16.31 -27.91 -46.83
C THR A 284 -16.57 -26.68 -45.97
N LEU A 285 -16.46 -26.83 -44.66
CA LEU A 285 -16.68 -25.76 -43.68
C LEU A 285 -15.35 -25.32 -43.06
N TYR A 286 -14.99 -24.07 -43.28
CA TYR A 286 -13.88 -23.40 -42.62
C TYR A 286 -14.37 -22.60 -41.42
N ASN A 287 -13.65 -22.70 -40.32
CA ASN A 287 -13.79 -21.84 -39.15
C ASN A 287 -12.53 -20.99 -38.94
N VAL A 288 -12.61 -20.02 -38.03
CA VAL A 288 -11.49 -19.11 -37.68
C VAL A 288 -10.19 -19.85 -37.33
N ASP A 289 -10.26 -21.03 -36.72
CA ASP A 289 -9.06 -21.81 -36.33
C ASP A 289 -8.41 -22.49 -37.56
N SER A 290 -9.23 -23.05 -38.46
CA SER A 290 -8.78 -23.70 -39.71
C SER A 290 -8.23 -22.73 -40.76
N LEU A 291 -8.52 -21.43 -40.61
CA LEU A 291 -8.07 -20.37 -41.49
C LEU A 291 -6.66 -19.87 -41.18
N GLY A 292 -6.04 -20.36 -40.10
CA GLY A 292 -4.59 -20.33 -39.85
C GLY A 292 -3.93 -18.98 -40.07
N VAL A 293 -3.90 -18.13 -39.05
CA VAL A 293 -3.02 -16.96 -39.04
C VAL A 293 -1.68 -17.39 -38.41
N ASP A 294 -0.59 -17.18 -39.13
CA ASP A 294 0.77 -17.62 -38.78
C ASP A 294 1.10 -17.36 -37.29
N THR A 295 1.36 -18.44 -36.54
CA THR A 295 1.27 -18.50 -35.07
C THR A 295 2.57 -18.20 -34.34
N ARG A 296 3.71 -18.14 -35.06
CA ARG A 296 5.01 -17.81 -34.48
C ARG A 296 5.40 -16.40 -34.89
N ARG A 297 5.11 -15.45 -34.01
CA ARG A 297 5.55 -14.06 -34.16
C ARG A 297 6.21 -13.64 -32.86
N GLU A 298 7.47 -13.27 -32.95
CA GLU A 298 8.20 -12.70 -31.82
C GLU A 298 7.68 -11.29 -31.54
N VAL A 299 7.52 -10.96 -30.27
CA VAL A 299 7.15 -9.60 -29.85
C VAL A 299 8.29 -8.66 -30.28
N PRO A 300 8.03 -7.60 -31.05
CA PRO A 300 9.08 -6.65 -31.42
C PRO A 300 9.75 -6.07 -30.17
N ALA A 301 11.08 -5.95 -30.18
CA ALA A 301 11.85 -5.45 -29.03
C ALA A 301 11.33 -4.09 -28.51
N ALA A 302 10.98 -3.18 -29.42
CA ALA A 302 10.40 -1.89 -29.08
C ALA A 302 9.05 -2.00 -28.33
N ALA A 303 8.25 -3.04 -28.61
CA ALA A 303 7.01 -3.29 -27.88
C ALA A 303 7.30 -3.85 -26.48
N ALA A 304 8.28 -4.75 -26.38
CA ALA A 304 8.72 -5.31 -25.10
C ALA A 304 9.24 -4.21 -24.17
N GLU A 305 10.08 -3.29 -24.65
CA GLU A 305 10.57 -2.14 -23.87
C GLU A 305 9.45 -1.24 -23.34
N ILE A 306 8.39 -1.04 -24.14
CA ILE A 306 7.22 -0.28 -23.69
C ILE A 306 6.49 -1.03 -22.58
N VAL A 307 6.30 -2.34 -22.73
CA VAL A 307 5.67 -3.19 -21.70
C VAL A 307 6.48 -3.16 -20.41
N GLU A 308 7.80 -3.36 -20.45
CA GLU A 308 8.67 -3.32 -19.26
C GLU A 308 8.54 -2.02 -18.49
N ARG A 309 8.61 -0.87 -19.18
CA ARG A 309 8.48 0.44 -18.52
C ARG A 309 7.11 0.62 -17.85
N HIS A 310 6.04 0.09 -18.44
CA HIS A 310 4.72 0.13 -17.81
C HIS A 310 4.61 -0.85 -16.63
N LEU A 311 5.31 -1.99 -16.66
CA LEU A 311 5.42 -2.90 -15.53
C LEU A 311 6.21 -2.27 -14.39
N GLU A 312 7.32 -1.60 -14.66
CA GLU A 312 8.08 -0.84 -13.67
C GLU A 312 7.21 0.22 -12.99
N GLN A 313 6.41 0.97 -13.75
CA GLN A 313 5.46 1.94 -13.18
C GLN A 313 4.42 1.27 -12.27
N MET A 314 3.96 0.08 -12.64
CA MET A 314 3.01 -0.69 -11.82
C MET A 314 3.68 -1.20 -10.54
N ALA A 315 4.87 -1.76 -10.64
CA ALA A 315 5.67 -2.24 -9.52
C ALA A 315 5.99 -1.10 -8.53
N GLN A 316 6.35 0.08 -9.04
CA GLN A 316 6.55 1.28 -8.20
C GLN A 316 5.27 1.68 -7.46
N TRP A 317 4.12 1.63 -8.13
CA TRP A 317 2.84 1.93 -7.49
C TRP A 317 2.47 0.88 -6.42
N GLU A 318 2.65 -0.40 -6.70
CA GLU A 318 2.39 -1.49 -5.75
C GLU A 318 3.33 -1.41 -4.53
N ASN A 319 4.60 -1.11 -4.76
CA ASN A 319 5.57 -0.87 -3.69
C ASN A 319 5.17 0.33 -2.83
N TYR A 320 4.79 1.46 -3.45
CA TYR A 320 4.29 2.63 -2.71
C TYR A 320 3.04 2.30 -1.90
N ARG A 321 2.09 1.55 -2.46
CA ARG A 321 0.89 1.08 -1.74
C ARG A 321 1.25 0.23 -0.53
N SER A 322 2.21 -0.69 -0.69
CA SER A 322 2.70 -1.56 0.38
C SER A 322 3.44 -0.77 1.47
N CYS A 323 4.00 0.39 1.11
CA CYS A 323 4.63 1.32 2.05
C CYS A 323 3.63 2.15 2.87
N LEU A 324 2.36 2.29 2.45
CA LEU A 324 1.39 3.18 3.12
C LEU A 324 1.21 2.88 4.62
N PRO A 325 1.06 1.62 5.08
CA PRO A 325 0.95 1.32 6.51
C PRO A 325 2.22 1.71 7.28
N GLY A 326 3.40 1.46 6.69
CA GLY A 326 4.68 1.84 7.27
C GLY A 326 4.86 3.35 7.35
N LEU A 327 4.42 4.10 6.33
CA LEU A 327 4.42 5.57 6.34
C LEU A 327 3.53 6.11 7.46
N GLU A 328 2.33 5.55 7.64
CA GLU A 328 1.43 5.96 8.72
C GLU A 328 2.06 5.67 10.10
N ARG A 329 2.72 4.53 10.25
CA ARG A 329 3.44 4.21 11.47
C ARG A 329 4.60 5.17 11.73
N VAL A 330 5.35 5.56 10.70
CA VAL A 330 6.39 6.59 10.81
C VAL A 330 5.79 7.94 11.22
N LYS A 331 4.66 8.35 10.63
CA LYS A 331 3.95 9.58 11.03
C LYS A 331 3.60 9.56 12.52
N GLN A 332 3.02 8.45 12.99
CA GLN A 332 2.66 8.27 14.39
C GLN A 332 3.88 8.30 15.32
N ALA A 333 4.96 7.59 14.96
CA ALA A 333 6.18 7.55 15.75
C ALA A 333 6.86 8.93 15.84
N VAL A 334 6.92 9.68 14.73
CA VAL A 334 7.45 11.05 14.72
C VAL A 334 6.55 12.01 15.50
N ALA A 335 5.23 11.94 15.31
CA ALA A 335 4.28 12.76 16.05
C ALA A 335 4.39 12.52 17.56
N ALA A 336 4.42 11.25 17.99
CA ALA A 336 4.64 10.90 19.40
C ALA A 336 5.98 11.44 19.94
N ARG A 337 7.04 11.38 19.12
CA ARG A 337 8.34 11.94 19.49
C ARG A 337 8.29 13.46 19.65
N VAL A 338 7.61 14.18 18.75
CA VAL A 338 7.48 15.65 18.84
C VAL A 338 6.56 16.03 20.00
N LEU A 339 5.41 15.37 20.17
CA LEU A 339 4.49 15.60 21.29
C LEU A 339 5.07 15.22 22.64
N SER A 340 6.11 14.38 22.66
CA SER A 340 6.84 14.20 23.91
C SER A 340 7.46 15.51 24.38
N THR A 341 7.84 16.46 23.49
CA THR A 341 8.38 17.81 23.85
C THR A 341 7.27 18.66 24.44
N ASP A 342 7.60 19.51 25.42
CA ASP A 342 6.67 20.26 26.30
C ASP A 342 5.75 21.20 25.50
N LEU A 343 4.80 20.61 24.76
CA LEU A 343 3.80 21.22 23.92
C LEU A 343 2.45 20.82 24.51
N ASP A 344 1.93 21.67 25.39
CA ASP A 344 0.65 21.43 26.06
C ASP A 344 -0.53 21.98 25.25
N GLY A 345 -1.64 21.22 25.26
CA GLY A 345 -2.94 21.64 24.72
C GLY A 345 -3.41 20.86 23.48
N PRO A 346 -4.74 20.63 23.33
CA PRO A 346 -5.31 19.86 22.21
C PRO A 346 -5.11 20.52 20.84
N GLU A 347 -5.03 21.86 20.77
CA GLU A 347 -4.73 22.59 19.53
C GLU A 347 -3.29 22.37 19.05
N ALA A 348 -2.32 22.33 19.98
CA ALA A 348 -0.92 22.05 19.67
C ALA A 348 -0.76 20.62 19.11
N ARG A 349 -1.53 19.65 19.65
CA ARG A 349 -1.50 18.27 19.18
C ARG A 349 -1.94 18.10 17.73
N GLY A 350 -3.08 18.69 17.38
CA GLY A 350 -3.59 18.64 16.00
C GLY A 350 -2.63 19.30 14.99
N LEU A 351 -1.99 20.42 15.37
CA LEU A 351 -1.01 21.09 14.52
C LEU A 351 0.25 20.25 14.29
N VAL A 352 0.75 19.56 15.33
CA VAL A 352 1.91 18.67 15.21
C VAL A 352 1.59 17.48 14.30
N GLU A 353 0.45 16.81 14.49
CA GLU A 353 0.04 15.69 13.66
C GLU A 353 -0.09 16.11 12.18
N LEU A 354 -0.68 17.28 11.91
CA LEU A 354 -0.79 17.84 10.56
C LEU A 354 0.58 18.16 9.94
N ALA A 355 1.46 18.83 10.71
CA ALA A 355 2.79 19.23 10.24
C ALA A 355 3.68 18.01 9.95
N VAL A 356 3.68 17.03 10.85
CA VAL A 356 4.41 15.76 10.68
C VAL A 356 3.85 14.99 9.49
N GLY A 357 2.53 14.86 9.39
CA GLY A 357 1.87 14.21 8.26
C GLY A 357 2.34 14.80 6.93
N ARG A 358 2.28 16.13 6.80
CA ARG A 358 2.69 16.84 5.58
C ARG A 358 4.19 16.71 5.29
N ALA A 359 5.05 16.75 6.30
CA ALA A 359 6.49 16.57 6.12
C ALA A 359 6.83 15.15 5.64
N VAL A 360 6.23 14.12 6.25
CA VAL A 360 6.42 12.72 5.83
C VAL A 360 5.87 12.49 4.42
N ASP A 361 4.74 13.09 4.06
CA ASP A 361 4.17 12.99 2.72
C ASP A 361 5.07 13.65 1.65
N LEU A 362 5.64 14.83 1.94
CA LEU A 362 6.59 15.49 1.03
C LEU A 362 7.87 14.68 0.83
N LEU A 363 8.44 14.14 1.91
CA LEU A 363 9.66 13.33 1.86
C LEU A 363 9.43 11.99 1.17
N SER A 364 8.34 11.29 1.49
CA SER A 364 7.98 10.03 0.84
C SER A 364 7.64 10.23 -0.64
N GLY A 365 7.07 11.39 -0.99
CA GLY A 365 6.84 11.79 -2.37
C GLY A 365 8.12 11.89 -3.20
N ALA A 366 9.22 12.36 -2.61
CA ALA A 366 10.52 12.50 -3.26
C ALA A 366 11.35 11.19 -3.27
N LEU A 367 11.05 10.24 -2.39
CA LEU A 367 11.80 9.00 -2.20
C LEU A 367 11.09 7.74 -2.73
N LYS A 368 10.01 7.89 -3.51
CA LYS A 368 9.14 6.78 -3.94
C LYS A 368 9.87 5.58 -4.55
N GLU A 369 10.98 5.82 -5.25
CA GLU A 369 11.74 4.78 -5.95
C GLU A 369 12.64 3.94 -5.03
N ASN A 370 12.92 4.41 -3.81
CA ASN A 370 13.90 3.79 -2.90
C ASN A 370 13.31 3.39 -1.54
N LEU A 371 11.99 3.44 -1.37
CA LEU A 371 11.33 3.09 -0.12
C LEU A 371 10.83 1.66 -0.17
N THR A 372 11.17 0.85 0.82
CA THR A 372 10.56 -0.47 1.03
C THR A 372 9.74 -0.52 2.31
N PRO A 373 8.72 -1.40 2.40
CA PRO A 373 7.93 -1.57 3.63
C PRO A 373 8.79 -1.93 4.85
N GLU A 374 9.82 -2.76 4.65
CA GLU A 374 10.75 -3.20 5.70
C GLU A 374 11.60 -2.04 6.25
N GLU A 375 12.03 -1.13 5.39
CA GLU A 375 12.80 0.05 5.79
C GLU A 375 11.96 1.04 6.57
N LEU A 376 10.70 1.24 6.19
CA LEU A 376 9.75 2.08 6.92
C LEU A 376 9.45 1.50 8.30
N GLU A 377 9.22 0.19 8.39
CA GLU A 377 9.02 -0.51 9.65
C GLU A 377 10.28 -0.44 10.54
N ARG A 378 11.47 -0.60 9.96
CA ARG A 378 12.75 -0.39 10.66
C ARG A 378 12.91 1.06 11.14
N CYS A 379 12.51 2.03 10.32
CA CYS A 379 12.56 3.45 10.65
C CYS A 379 11.62 3.78 11.82
N ALA A 380 10.35 3.37 11.72
CA ALA A 380 9.36 3.55 12.78
C ALA A 380 9.84 2.93 14.10
N ARG A 381 10.29 1.67 14.09
CA ARG A 381 10.84 1.02 15.30
C ARG A 381 12.04 1.75 15.89
N LYS A 382 12.98 2.23 15.06
CA LYS A 382 14.11 3.04 15.57
C LYS A 382 13.61 4.32 16.23
N ILE A 383 12.65 5.01 15.63
CA ILE A 383 12.06 6.22 16.20
C ILE A 383 11.37 5.89 17.52
N GLU A 384 10.53 4.85 17.56
CA GLU A 384 9.83 4.36 18.77
C GLU A 384 10.83 4.02 19.89
N VAL A 385 11.86 3.20 19.60
CA VAL A 385 12.90 2.83 20.57
C VAL A 385 13.62 4.05 21.09
N HIS A 386 14.02 5.01 20.24
CA HIS A 386 14.70 6.23 20.71
C HIS A 386 13.75 7.25 21.35
N THR A 387 12.45 7.13 21.14
CA THR A 387 11.43 7.93 21.82
C THR A 387 11.18 7.38 23.23
N ALA A 388 11.12 6.05 23.39
CA ALA A 388 11.02 5.37 24.68
C ALA A 388 12.35 5.35 25.47
N ALA A 389 13.49 5.28 24.76
CA ALA A 389 14.84 5.27 25.34
C ALA A 389 15.40 6.67 25.63
N LYS A 390 14.58 7.72 25.52
CA LYS A 390 14.80 8.92 26.33
C LYS A 390 14.06 8.73 27.66
N PRO A 391 14.74 8.32 28.75
CA PRO A 391 14.53 9.07 29.96
C PRO A 391 14.99 10.48 29.59
N ARG A 392 14.02 11.36 29.35
CA ARG A 392 14.33 12.78 29.40
C ARG A 392 15.02 13.01 30.73
N TRP A 393 16.05 13.87 30.68
CA TRP A 393 16.55 14.60 31.84
C TRP A 393 15.48 14.62 32.93
N PRO A 394 15.76 14.13 34.16
CA PRO A 394 14.72 14.01 35.18
C PRO A 394 13.91 15.30 35.19
N LEU A 395 12.61 15.17 34.88
CA LEU A 395 11.64 16.26 34.95
C LEU A 395 11.87 16.94 36.31
N PRO A 396 11.96 18.28 36.36
CA PRO A 396 12.43 19.02 37.52
C PRO A 396 11.34 19.10 38.61
N GLU A 397 10.84 17.96 39.08
CA GLU A 397 10.02 17.92 40.29
C GLU A 397 10.80 17.45 41.52
N GLN A 398 12.05 16.96 41.39
CA GLN A 398 12.87 16.62 42.56
C GLN A 398 14.37 16.83 42.33
N ARG A 399 14.78 17.99 41.79
CA ARG A 399 16.16 18.42 42.06
C ARG A 399 16.19 18.86 43.52
N PRO A 400 16.95 18.20 44.41
CA PRO A 400 17.05 18.67 45.78
C PRO A 400 17.54 20.12 45.72
N LEU A 401 16.92 20.97 46.54
CA LEU A 401 17.45 22.29 46.77
C LEU A 401 18.94 22.15 47.14
N ARG A 402 19.76 23.14 46.83
CA ARG A 402 21.18 23.13 47.21
C ARG A 402 21.33 23.88 48.52
N PHE A 403 22.09 23.31 49.45
CA PHE A 403 22.43 24.01 50.68
C PHE A 403 23.13 25.33 50.29
N PRO A 404 22.83 26.49 50.93
CA PRO A 404 23.37 27.79 50.54
C PRO A 404 24.84 28.01 50.94
N LEU A 405 25.63 26.94 50.80
CA LEU A 405 27.08 26.90 50.61
C LEU A 405 27.44 26.56 49.14
N PHE A 406 26.43 26.36 48.29
CA PHE A 406 26.51 26.00 46.87
C PHE A 406 27.24 24.67 46.58
N VAL A 407 27.23 23.74 47.55
CA VAL A 407 27.74 22.37 47.42
C VAL A 407 26.59 21.38 47.21
N ASN A 408 26.86 20.24 46.55
CA ASN A 408 25.91 19.14 46.46
C ASN A 408 26.04 18.27 47.71
N LEU A 409 24.98 18.20 48.54
CA LEU A 409 24.95 17.35 49.74
C LEU A 409 24.07 16.12 49.57
N ALA A 410 23.39 15.94 48.44
CA ALA A 410 22.47 14.83 48.24
C ALA A 410 23.23 13.49 48.23
N GLY A 411 22.93 12.62 49.20
CA GLY A 411 23.60 11.33 49.41
C GLY A 411 24.99 11.41 50.05
N GLU A 412 25.45 12.61 50.43
CA GLU A 412 26.76 12.80 51.05
C GLU A 412 26.68 12.69 52.57
N LYS A 413 27.71 12.11 53.20
CA LYS A 413 27.79 11.97 54.66
C LYS A 413 28.03 13.32 55.33
N ALA A 414 27.18 13.70 56.28
CA ALA A 414 27.39 14.87 57.14
C ALA A 414 27.42 14.48 58.62
N VAL A 415 28.45 14.92 59.35
CA VAL A 415 28.62 14.56 60.77
C VAL A 415 28.30 15.76 61.65
N VAL A 416 27.39 15.57 62.61
CA VAL A 416 26.99 16.59 63.59
C VAL A 416 27.36 16.11 64.98
N VAL A 417 28.31 16.77 65.63
CA VAL A 417 28.78 16.44 66.97
C VAL A 417 28.04 17.32 67.99
N GLY A 418 27.22 16.68 68.83
CA GLY A 418 26.36 17.32 69.82
C GLY A 418 24.89 16.92 69.70
N GLY A 419 24.19 16.83 70.83
CA GLY A 419 22.77 16.44 70.91
C GLY A 419 21.85 17.53 71.47
N GLY A 420 22.37 18.77 71.55
CA GLY A 420 21.62 19.94 71.98
C GLY A 420 20.73 20.52 70.88
N ALA A 421 19.96 21.57 71.22
CA ALA A 421 19.00 22.19 70.31
C ALA A 421 19.65 22.77 69.02
N VAL A 422 20.86 23.30 69.13
CA VAL A 422 21.61 23.85 67.98
C VAL A 422 22.05 22.72 67.03
N ALA A 423 22.58 21.63 67.59
CA ALA A 423 23.02 20.48 66.83
C ALA A 423 21.85 19.79 66.10
N CYS A 424 20.74 19.52 66.81
CA CYS A 424 19.55 18.90 66.22
C CYS A 424 18.97 19.75 65.09
N ARG A 425 18.89 21.08 65.28
CA ARG A 425 18.41 22.00 64.24
C ARG A 425 19.31 22.00 63.00
N ARG A 426 20.64 21.99 63.18
CA ARG A 426 21.59 21.95 62.05
C ARG A 426 21.52 20.60 61.32
N ALA A 427 21.35 19.50 62.05
CA ALA A 427 21.14 18.16 61.50
C ALA A 427 19.87 18.10 60.62
N GLU A 428 18.74 18.62 61.12
CA GLU A 428 17.50 18.72 60.34
C GLU A 428 17.66 19.51 59.05
N VAL A 429 18.35 20.65 59.12
CA VAL A 429 18.61 21.48 57.93
C VAL A 429 19.39 20.67 56.90
N LEU A 430 20.51 20.06 57.28
CA LEU A 430 21.34 19.27 56.36
C LEU A 430 20.58 18.09 55.73
N SER A 431 19.77 17.40 56.52
CA SER A 431 18.92 16.30 56.04
C SER A 431 17.88 16.75 55.01
N ARG A 432 17.28 17.95 55.16
CA ARG A 432 16.36 18.53 54.16
C ARG A 432 17.02 18.81 52.81
N PHE A 433 18.35 18.97 52.78
CA PHE A 433 19.14 19.14 51.58
C PHE A 433 19.72 17.80 51.05
N GLY A 434 19.23 16.67 51.56
CA GLY A 434 19.55 15.33 51.08
C GLY A 434 20.81 14.70 51.68
N ALA A 435 21.43 15.31 52.70
CA ALA A 435 22.60 14.74 53.36
C ALA A 435 22.25 13.50 54.20
N GLU A 436 23.14 12.51 54.20
CA GLU A 436 23.11 11.38 55.13
C GLU A 436 23.73 11.83 56.47
N VAL A 437 22.87 12.33 57.37
CA VAL A 437 23.32 12.95 58.61
C VAL A 437 23.54 11.90 59.70
N THR A 438 24.72 11.92 60.31
CA THR A 438 25.05 11.17 61.54
C THR A 438 25.27 12.14 62.70
N VAL A 439 24.50 12.01 63.77
CA VAL A 439 24.63 12.78 65.01
C VAL A 439 25.42 11.97 66.03
N ILE A 440 26.53 12.49 66.54
CA ILE A 440 27.35 11.85 67.57
C ILE A 440 27.20 12.63 68.87
N ALA A 441 26.54 12.02 69.86
CA ALA A 441 26.34 12.65 71.17
C ALA A 441 25.99 11.61 72.25
N PRO A 442 26.54 11.71 73.47
CA PRO A 442 26.16 10.83 74.59
C PRO A 442 24.67 10.91 74.96
N ARG A 443 24.04 12.07 74.74
CA ARG A 443 22.62 12.32 74.98
C ARG A 443 22.05 13.18 73.86
N CYS A 444 20.95 12.73 73.26
CA CYS A 444 20.18 13.50 72.29
C CYS A 444 18.71 13.51 72.75
N LYS A 445 18.17 14.68 73.10
CA LYS A 445 16.82 14.77 73.68
C LYS A 445 15.73 14.44 72.67
N ASN A 446 15.90 14.87 71.41
CA ASN A 446 14.98 14.65 70.30
C ASN A 446 15.82 14.39 69.02
N PRO A 447 16.23 13.14 68.75
CA PRO A 447 16.89 12.84 67.47
C PRO A 447 15.90 13.11 66.32
N PRO A 448 16.29 13.90 65.31
CA PRO A 448 15.39 14.17 64.19
C PRO A 448 15.03 12.89 63.42
N GLN A 449 13.80 12.82 62.92
CA GLN A 449 13.30 11.65 62.21
C GLN A 449 14.11 11.43 60.90
N GLY A 450 14.60 10.22 60.68
CA GLY A 450 15.42 9.88 59.50
C GLY A 450 16.92 10.19 59.61
N ILE A 451 17.41 10.59 60.78
CA ILE A 451 18.83 10.86 61.04
C ILE A 451 19.44 9.77 61.93
N GLN A 452 20.64 9.29 61.60
CA GLN A 452 21.36 8.31 62.41
C GLN A 452 21.91 8.98 63.67
N TRP A 453 21.63 8.43 64.86
CA TRP A 453 22.19 8.92 66.12
C TRP A 453 23.08 7.86 66.76
N GLU A 454 24.33 8.24 67.06
CA GLU A 454 25.28 7.46 67.84
C GLU A 454 25.36 7.99 69.27
N GLY A 455 24.82 7.21 70.21
CA GLY A 455 24.72 7.50 71.64
C GLY A 455 26.04 7.44 72.41
N ARG A 456 27.10 8.04 71.89
CA ARG A 456 28.46 8.01 72.45
C ARG A 456 29.17 9.36 72.35
N PRO A 457 30.25 9.59 73.14
CA PRO A 457 31.12 10.73 72.93
C PRO A 457 31.83 10.69 71.58
N TYR A 458 32.23 11.87 71.10
CA TYR A 458 33.09 12.02 69.92
C TYR A 458 34.46 11.36 70.17
N ALA A 459 34.96 10.68 69.15
CA ALA A 459 36.31 10.12 69.11
C ALA A 459 37.02 10.56 67.82
N PRO A 460 38.36 10.77 67.86
CA PRO A 460 39.11 11.07 66.65
C PRO A 460 38.92 10.00 65.57
N GLY A 461 38.65 10.41 64.33
CA GLY A 461 38.33 9.54 63.19
C GLY A 461 36.85 9.46 62.85
N ASP A 462 35.96 9.98 63.71
CA ASP A 462 34.51 10.01 63.47
C ASP A 462 34.12 10.84 62.23
N LEU A 463 34.97 11.79 61.82
CA LEU A 463 34.75 12.62 60.64
C LEU A 463 35.13 11.93 59.32
N ALA A 464 35.69 10.71 59.37
CA ALA A 464 36.16 10.01 58.18
C ALA A 464 35.05 9.90 57.11
N GLY A 465 35.36 10.36 55.90
CA GLY A 465 34.47 10.34 54.75
C GLY A 465 33.31 11.34 54.81
N ALA A 466 33.29 12.27 55.77
CA ALA A 466 32.27 13.29 55.83
C ALA A 466 32.53 14.40 54.79
N ALA A 467 31.50 14.80 54.06
CA ALA A 467 31.54 15.97 53.17
C ALA A 467 31.45 17.29 53.95
N LEU A 468 30.93 17.26 55.18
CA LEU A 468 30.76 18.42 56.07
C LEU A 468 30.66 17.97 57.53
N ALA A 469 31.21 18.78 58.44
CA ALA A 469 31.10 18.59 59.88
C ALA A 469 30.46 19.80 60.59
N VAL A 470 29.76 19.54 61.69
CA VAL A 470 29.23 20.56 62.60
C VAL A 470 29.59 20.20 64.02
N ALA A 471 30.24 21.11 64.75
CA ALA A 471 30.51 20.97 66.17
C ALA A 471 29.59 21.90 66.97
N ALA A 472 28.67 21.34 67.74
CA ALA A 472 27.67 22.07 68.51
C ALA A 472 27.38 21.35 69.84
N THR A 473 28.42 21.23 70.67
CA THR A 473 28.34 20.69 72.03
C THR A 473 28.47 21.79 73.08
N ASP A 474 28.07 21.50 74.32
CA ASP A 474 28.34 22.35 75.49
C ASP A 474 29.79 22.20 76.01
N ASP A 475 30.60 21.33 75.39
CA ASP A 475 32.00 21.07 75.76
C ASP A 475 32.96 21.70 74.74
N ARG A 476 33.64 22.76 75.16
CA ARG A 476 34.59 23.50 74.33
C ARG A 476 35.75 22.63 73.84
N ALA A 477 36.21 21.66 74.64
CA ALA A 477 37.32 20.79 74.26
C ALA A 477 36.90 19.85 73.12
N VAL A 478 35.67 19.34 73.16
CA VAL A 478 35.10 18.53 72.07
C VAL A 478 34.92 19.37 70.81
N ASN A 479 34.36 20.58 70.92
CA ASN A 479 34.18 21.46 69.78
C ASN A 479 35.50 21.79 69.07
N ARG A 480 36.56 22.08 69.85
CA ARG A 480 37.91 22.30 69.32
C ARG A 480 38.47 21.04 68.63
N ALA A 481 38.36 19.87 69.25
CA ALA A 481 38.88 18.63 68.69
C ALA A 481 38.24 18.30 67.32
N VAL A 482 36.92 18.50 67.20
CA VAL A 482 36.19 18.35 65.92
C VAL A 482 36.68 19.37 64.88
N GLY A 483 36.86 20.63 65.30
CA GLY A 483 37.35 21.69 64.42
C GLY A 483 38.77 21.44 63.90
N GLU A 484 39.68 20.98 64.76
CA GLU A 484 41.05 20.64 64.40
C GLU A 484 41.11 19.43 63.46
N GLU A 485 40.40 18.35 63.78
CA GLU A 485 40.35 17.16 62.92
C GLU A 485 39.79 17.49 61.53
N ALA A 486 38.69 18.24 61.47
CA ALA A 486 38.09 18.63 60.20
C ALA A 486 39.05 19.48 59.35
N LYS A 487 39.77 20.43 59.97
CA LYS A 487 40.78 21.25 59.28
C LYS A 487 41.92 20.40 58.74
N VAL A 488 42.40 19.42 59.50
CA VAL A 488 43.47 18.49 59.06
C VAL A 488 43.00 17.62 57.89
N GLN A 489 41.74 17.17 57.90
CA GLN A 489 41.18 16.31 56.85
C GLN A 489 40.61 17.10 55.65
N GLY A 490 40.66 18.43 55.68
CA GLY A 490 40.11 19.28 54.62
C GLY A 490 38.57 19.29 54.55
N ILE A 491 37.90 18.91 55.64
CA ILE A 491 36.44 18.84 55.74
C ILE A 491 35.89 20.21 56.15
N PRO A 492 34.94 20.79 55.40
CA PRO A 492 34.23 21.99 55.81
C PRO A 492 33.53 21.81 57.18
N VAL A 493 33.85 22.65 58.15
CA VAL A 493 33.36 22.57 59.54
C VAL A 493 32.77 23.89 60.03
N SER A 494 31.65 23.80 60.74
CA SER A 494 31.07 24.92 61.48
C SER A 494 31.03 24.60 62.98
N VAL A 495 31.78 25.39 63.75
CA VAL A 495 31.89 25.30 65.20
C VAL A 495 31.00 26.36 65.85
N ALA A 496 30.05 25.94 66.67
CA ALA A 496 28.96 26.81 67.14
C ALA A 496 29.38 27.90 68.13
N ASP A 497 30.44 27.66 68.91
CA ASP A 497 30.90 28.54 69.99
C ASP A 497 32.13 29.40 69.63
N CYS A 498 32.77 29.14 68.49
CA CYS A 498 34.02 29.82 68.09
C CYS A 498 34.06 30.04 66.57
N PRO A 499 33.69 31.24 66.09
CA PRO A 499 33.71 31.58 64.67
C PRO A 499 35.08 31.41 64.01
N GLU A 500 36.18 31.62 64.73
CA GLU A 500 37.57 31.51 64.25
C GLU A 500 37.95 30.05 63.92
N GLU A 501 37.24 29.08 64.48
CA GLU A 501 37.44 27.66 64.22
C GLU A 501 36.60 27.14 63.05
N CYS A 502 35.69 27.95 62.51
CA CYS A 502 34.88 27.60 61.35
C CYS A 502 35.69 27.69 60.04
N THR A 503 35.50 26.72 59.14
CA THR A 503 35.89 26.84 57.73
C THR A 503 34.70 27.19 56.83
N PHE A 504 33.47 27.06 57.36
CA PHE A 504 32.28 27.72 56.82
C PHE A 504 31.35 28.19 57.94
N PHE A 505 30.57 29.23 57.66
CA PHE A 505 29.56 29.74 58.60
C PHE A 505 28.19 29.14 58.26
N PHE A 506 27.55 28.50 59.23
CA PHE A 506 26.23 27.89 59.03
C PHE A 506 25.15 28.99 58.87
N PRO A 507 24.52 29.13 57.70
CA PRO A 507 23.57 30.21 57.44
C PRO A 507 22.21 29.96 58.07
N ALA A 508 21.44 31.02 58.30
CA ALA A 508 20.00 30.91 58.45
C ALA A 508 19.37 30.62 57.09
N VAL A 509 18.73 29.46 56.93
CA VAL A 509 18.18 29.00 55.66
C VAL A 509 16.73 29.44 55.49
N CYS A 510 16.43 30.05 54.34
CA CYS A 510 15.10 30.41 53.88
C CYS A 510 14.80 29.60 52.61
N THR A 511 13.69 28.87 52.60
CA THR A 511 13.29 27.96 51.51
C THR A 511 11.92 28.36 50.98
N GLY A 512 11.79 28.48 49.66
CA GLY A 512 10.52 28.42 48.93
C GLY A 512 10.38 27.10 48.17
N GLU A 513 9.31 26.93 47.39
CA GLU A 513 9.05 25.84 46.45
C GLU A 513 10.26 25.54 45.53
N ASN A 514 10.89 26.58 44.94
CA ASN A 514 11.97 26.38 43.97
C ASN A 514 13.27 27.17 44.26
N LEU A 515 13.30 27.97 45.33
CA LEU A 515 14.42 28.87 45.65
C LEU A 515 14.91 28.69 47.09
N VAL A 516 16.22 28.86 47.29
CA VAL A 516 16.85 28.87 48.61
C VAL A 516 17.76 30.08 48.77
N ALA A 517 17.64 30.74 49.92
CA ALA A 517 18.51 31.81 50.34
C ALA A 517 19.16 31.49 51.69
N GLY A 518 20.45 31.80 51.84
CA GLY A 518 21.17 31.74 53.11
C GLY A 518 21.48 33.15 53.63
N VAL A 519 21.24 33.38 54.92
CA VAL A 519 21.55 34.66 55.57
C VAL A 519 22.58 34.43 56.67
N ILE A 520 23.70 35.15 56.59
CA ILE A 520 24.77 35.14 57.60
C ILE A 520 24.89 36.55 58.19
N GLY A 521 24.92 36.65 59.51
CA GLY A 521 25.26 37.89 60.22
C GLY A 521 26.73 37.88 60.66
N ARG A 522 27.22 39.02 61.15
CA ARG A 522 28.58 39.14 61.70
C ARG A 522 28.74 38.49 63.09
N GLY A 523 27.68 37.93 63.66
CA GLY A 523 27.67 37.28 64.98
C GLY A 523 27.36 38.21 66.16
N ASP A 524 27.17 39.51 65.90
CA ASP A 524 26.91 40.57 66.88
C ASP A 524 25.41 40.81 67.14
N ASP A 525 24.54 40.57 66.16
CA ASP A 525 23.09 40.75 66.28
C ASP A 525 22.30 39.59 65.64
N HIS A 526 22.13 38.50 66.41
CA HIS A 526 21.33 37.35 65.99
C HIS A 526 19.86 37.70 65.71
N ALA A 527 19.31 38.73 66.38
CA ALA A 527 17.93 39.15 66.17
C ALA A 527 17.73 39.82 64.80
N ARG A 528 18.72 40.61 64.34
CA ARG A 528 18.73 41.18 62.99
C ARG A 528 18.85 40.11 61.92
N THR A 529 19.73 39.12 62.09
CA THR A 529 19.82 37.97 61.15
C THR A 529 18.49 37.22 61.07
N ALA A 530 17.83 36.98 62.21
CA ALA A 530 16.51 36.34 62.24
C ALA A 530 15.41 37.19 61.57
N ARG A 531 15.41 38.53 61.74
CA ARG A 531 14.49 39.44 61.03
C ARG A 531 14.72 39.41 59.53
N ALA A 532 15.97 39.49 59.08
CA ALA A 532 16.32 39.42 57.65
C ALA A 532 15.91 38.08 57.02
N ALA A 533 16.16 36.96 57.71
CA ALA A 533 15.73 35.64 57.25
C ALA A 533 14.19 35.53 57.12
N ARG A 534 13.42 36.13 58.04
CA ARG A 534 11.96 36.18 57.92
C ARG A 534 11.49 37.02 56.73
N ALA A 535 12.10 38.19 56.51
CA ALA A 535 11.75 39.04 55.38
C ALA A 535 12.05 38.35 54.03
N ILE A 536 13.20 37.69 53.93
CA ILE A 536 13.57 36.94 52.72
C ILE A 536 12.63 35.76 52.50
N ARG A 537 12.26 35.02 53.55
CA ARG A 537 11.29 33.93 53.44
C ARG A 537 9.95 34.42 52.88
N SER A 538 9.41 35.51 53.43
CA SER A 538 8.16 36.10 52.94
C SER A 538 8.27 36.61 51.49
N ALA A 539 9.45 37.08 51.07
CA ALA A 539 9.68 37.47 49.68
C ALA A 539 9.78 36.26 48.74
N LEU A 540 10.37 35.15 49.18
CA LEU A 540 10.41 33.90 48.40
C LEU A 540 9.01 33.33 48.21
N GLU A 541 8.20 33.30 49.27
CA GLU A 541 6.79 32.86 49.22
C GLU A 541 5.92 33.73 48.31
N GLY A 542 6.28 35.00 48.07
CA GLY A 542 5.54 35.90 47.18
C GLY A 542 5.97 35.89 45.71
N LEU A 543 7.04 35.15 45.38
CA LEU A 543 7.52 34.93 44.01
C LEU A 543 7.01 33.61 43.41
N GLU A 544 6.30 32.84 44.22
CA GLU A 544 5.60 31.58 43.93
C GLU A 544 4.12 31.88 43.76
#